data_AF-A0A432TJN0-F1
#
_entry.id   AF-A0A432TJN0-F1
#
_cell.length_a   1.000
_cell.length_b   1.000
_cell.length_c   1.000
_cell.angle_alpha   90.00
_cell.angle_beta   90.00
_cell.angle_gamma   90.00
#
_symmetry.space_group_name_H-M   'P 1'
#
loop_
_entity.id
_entity.type
_entity.pdbx_description
1 polymer ?
#
loop_
_entity_poly.entity_id
_entity_poly.type
_entity_poly.pdbx_seq_one_letter_code
_entity_poly.pdbx_strand_id
1 'polypeptide(L)'
;MKLVYALRGQINYLFYRWIARPLIFLWEAETAHNKLKQLGLLFASNVLGRRLLKALFYYQHPSLNTTVDGIKYDNPIGLSAGFDKDGELTDAYPLIGFGFAELGSFTGDVCPGNPGVGRRLFRLVKSKSILVWYGLNNQGAEAIAKRLKGKKFKIPIGISAAKTNNAASFDLQNSIDDYLKTVNEFKEIGHYYTVNISCPNTQDGEPFVDQKNLDVLLSALDKVKQESKPVYIKMAADLEIDEINIIVDACLKHKIDGLVLTNLTKPSMSDEYLKEELTFDKGALSGLPVQRISTEIVRHVYQRTRGKITIIGVGGVFSADDAYEKITSGANLIELITSMIFEGPQVVGEINRGLVELLKKDGFSSIEAAVGSRNPLL
;
A
#
# COMPACT_ATOMS: atom_id res chain seq x y z
N MET A 1 -22.12 14.07 17.45
CA MET A 1 -21.46 13.16 16.48
C MET A 1 -20.02 12.80 16.84
N LYS A 2 -19.10 13.74 17.11
CA LYS A 2 -17.69 13.41 17.42
C LYS A 2 -17.51 12.39 18.57
N LEU A 3 -18.23 12.58 19.68
CA LEU A 3 -18.17 11.67 20.84
C LEU A 3 -18.64 10.24 20.51
N VAL A 4 -19.66 10.09 19.65
CA VAL A 4 -20.20 8.78 19.25
C VAL A 4 -19.15 8.00 18.46
N TYR A 5 -18.48 8.65 17.50
CA TYR A 5 -17.42 8.01 16.71
C TYR A 5 -16.21 7.64 17.56
N ALA A 6 -15.81 8.52 18.49
CA ALA A 6 -14.71 8.26 19.41
C ALA A 6 -15.02 7.06 20.32
N LEU A 7 -16.20 7.05 20.95
CA LEU A 7 -16.63 5.96 21.82
C LEU A 7 -16.75 4.63 21.05
N ARG A 8 -17.34 4.66 19.85
CA ARG A 8 -17.42 3.50 18.96
C ARG A 8 -16.04 2.94 18.62
N GLY A 9 -15.10 3.81 18.21
CA GLY A 9 -13.73 3.42 17.90
C GLY A 9 -13.09 2.73 19.10
N GLN A 10 -13.17 3.35 20.28
CA GLN A 10 -12.62 2.81 21.51
C GLN A 10 -13.23 1.45 21.90
N ILE A 11 -14.55 1.28 21.76
CA ILE A 11 -15.22 -0.02 22.01
C ILE A 11 -14.70 -1.08 21.03
N ASN A 12 -14.65 -0.76 19.73
CA ASN A 12 -14.16 -1.69 18.71
C ASN A 12 -12.69 -2.05 18.94
N TYR A 13 -11.87 -1.07 19.32
CA TYR A 13 -10.48 -1.25 19.66
C TYR A 13 -10.29 -2.19 20.84
N LEU A 14 -10.99 -1.94 21.94
CA LEU A 14 -10.90 -2.79 23.13
C LEU A 14 -11.41 -4.21 22.84
N PHE A 15 -12.53 -4.34 22.12
CA PHE A 15 -13.03 -5.65 21.68
C PHE A 15 -11.99 -6.37 20.80
N TYR A 16 -11.42 -5.70 19.80
CA TYR A 16 -10.42 -6.30 18.93
C TYR A 16 -9.18 -6.71 19.72
N ARG A 17 -8.62 -5.79 20.49
CA ARG A 17 -7.37 -5.98 21.24
C ARG A 17 -7.45 -7.11 22.26
N TRP A 18 -8.56 -7.22 22.99
CA TRP A 18 -8.69 -8.12 24.13
C TRP A 18 -9.45 -9.41 23.82
N ILE A 19 -10.26 -9.45 22.76
CA ILE A 19 -11.07 -10.62 22.41
C ILE A 19 -10.69 -11.16 21.04
N ALA A 20 -10.88 -10.39 19.97
CA ALA A 20 -10.71 -10.91 18.61
C ALA A 20 -9.25 -11.26 18.28
N ARG A 21 -8.31 -10.36 18.59
CA ARG A 21 -6.89 -10.50 18.26
C ARG A 21 -6.24 -11.71 18.96
N PRO A 22 -6.39 -11.93 20.27
CA PRO A 22 -5.87 -13.14 20.91
C PRO A 22 -6.35 -14.43 20.23
N LEU A 23 -7.63 -14.49 19.83
CA LEU A 23 -8.20 -15.66 19.13
C LEU A 23 -7.66 -15.81 17.70
N ILE A 24 -7.58 -14.71 16.93
CA ILE A 24 -7.04 -14.69 15.57
C ILE A 24 -5.57 -15.12 15.57
N PHE A 25 -4.81 -14.69 16.59
CA PHE A 25 -3.37 -14.93 16.68
C PHE A 25 -3.03 -16.38 17.06
N LEU A 26 -4.03 -17.21 17.42
CA LEU A 26 -3.89 -18.66 17.53
C LEU A 26 -3.70 -19.34 16.17
N TRP A 27 -4.10 -18.70 15.07
CA TRP A 27 -3.88 -19.22 13.72
C TRP A 27 -2.56 -18.73 13.13
N GLU A 28 -1.90 -19.57 12.34
CA GLU A 28 -0.83 -19.15 11.43
C GLU A 28 -1.23 -17.91 10.62
N ALA A 29 -0.30 -16.98 10.40
CA ALA A 29 -0.64 -15.66 9.89
C ALA A 29 -1.26 -15.65 8.49
N GLU A 30 -0.74 -16.48 7.58
CA GLU A 30 -1.31 -16.64 6.24
C GLU A 30 -2.70 -17.29 6.29
N THR A 31 -2.91 -18.26 7.19
CA THR A 31 -4.24 -18.87 7.42
C THR A 31 -5.24 -17.85 7.96
N ALA A 32 -4.83 -17.05 8.95
CA ALA A 32 -5.66 -15.98 9.52
C ALA A 32 -6.06 -14.97 8.44
N HIS A 33 -5.11 -14.53 7.62
CA HIS A 33 -5.35 -13.61 6.51
C HIS A 33 -6.41 -14.16 5.54
N ASN A 34 -6.26 -15.41 5.08
CA ASN A 34 -7.20 -16.04 4.15
C ASN A 34 -8.61 -16.19 4.74
N LYS A 35 -8.73 -16.62 6.00
CA LYS A 35 -10.03 -16.75 6.68
C LYS A 35 -10.71 -15.39 6.90
N LEU A 36 -9.96 -14.37 7.31
CA LEU A 36 -10.51 -13.03 7.53
C LEU A 36 -10.93 -12.37 6.21
N LYS A 37 -10.21 -12.63 5.11
CA LYS A 37 -10.62 -12.24 3.76
C LYS A 37 -11.95 -12.90 3.37
N GLN A 38 -12.11 -14.21 3.58
CA GLN A 38 -13.40 -14.89 3.33
C GLN A 38 -14.55 -14.31 4.17
N LEU A 39 -14.28 -13.99 5.44
CA LEU A 39 -15.25 -13.33 6.30
C LEU A 39 -15.63 -11.94 5.77
N GLY A 40 -14.63 -11.16 5.32
CA GLY A 40 -14.85 -9.87 4.68
C GLY A 40 -15.74 -9.97 3.44
N LEU A 41 -15.52 -10.98 2.59
CA LEU A 41 -16.37 -11.28 1.44
C LEU A 41 -17.80 -11.61 1.86
N LEU A 42 -17.97 -12.44 2.89
CA LEU A 42 -19.28 -12.83 3.40
C LEU A 42 -20.08 -11.62 3.91
N PHE A 43 -19.46 -10.73 4.67
CA PHE A 43 -20.14 -9.51 5.13
C PHE A 43 -20.40 -8.52 4.00
N ALA A 44 -19.48 -8.40 3.04
CA ALA A 44 -19.63 -7.51 1.90
C ALA A 44 -20.65 -8.03 0.87
N SER A 45 -21.04 -9.30 0.87
CA SER A 45 -21.97 -9.85 -0.13
C SER A 45 -23.44 -9.50 0.13
N ASN A 46 -23.81 -9.06 1.34
CA ASN A 46 -25.21 -8.81 1.70
C ASN A 46 -25.44 -7.46 2.39
N VAL A 47 -26.67 -6.95 2.32
CA VAL A 47 -27.02 -5.59 2.79
C VAL A 47 -26.82 -5.41 4.29
N LEU A 48 -27.18 -6.41 5.10
CA LEU A 48 -27.05 -6.33 6.56
C LEU A 48 -25.58 -6.31 6.98
N GLY A 49 -24.75 -7.18 6.38
CA GLY A 49 -23.32 -7.20 6.61
C GLY A 49 -22.64 -5.90 6.19
N ARG A 50 -23.01 -5.34 5.03
CA ARG A 50 -22.51 -4.02 4.59
C ARG A 50 -22.88 -2.91 5.58
N ARG A 51 -24.11 -2.90 6.09
CA ARG A 51 -24.57 -1.93 7.10
C ARG A 51 -23.80 -2.09 8.41
N LEU A 52 -23.56 -3.32 8.85
CA LEU A 52 -22.79 -3.61 10.06
C LEU A 52 -21.35 -3.11 9.93
N LEU A 53 -20.64 -3.46 8.84
CA LEU A 53 -19.26 -3.01 8.62
C LEU A 53 -19.15 -1.48 8.64
N LYS A 54 -20.08 -0.79 7.94
CA LYS A 54 -20.12 0.68 7.97
C LYS A 54 -20.40 1.23 9.35
N ALA A 55 -21.36 0.65 10.07
CA ALA A 55 -21.71 1.09 11.41
C ALA A 55 -20.51 0.99 12.35
N LEU A 56 -19.69 -0.07 12.23
CA LEU A 56 -18.51 -0.31 13.06
C LEU A 56 -17.31 0.57 12.68
N PHE A 57 -16.98 0.67 11.40
CA PHE A 57 -15.63 1.12 11.00
C PHE A 57 -15.62 2.42 10.20
N TYR A 58 -16.67 2.70 9.43
CA TYR A 58 -16.67 3.81 8.49
C TYR A 58 -16.67 5.18 9.19
N TYR A 59 -15.88 6.10 8.66
CA TYR A 59 -15.83 7.52 9.01
C TYR A 59 -15.52 8.33 7.75
N GLN A 60 -16.13 9.50 7.62
CA GLN A 60 -15.89 10.44 6.51
C GLN A 60 -15.99 11.88 7.02
N HIS A 61 -15.25 12.79 6.38
CA HIS A 61 -15.33 14.21 6.65
C HIS A 61 -14.85 15.02 5.43
N PRO A 62 -15.55 16.09 5.01
CA PRO A 62 -15.22 16.85 3.80
C PRO A 62 -13.78 17.40 3.75
N SER A 63 -13.18 17.69 4.90
CA SER A 63 -11.79 18.18 4.96
C SER A 63 -10.74 17.13 4.57
N LEU A 64 -11.13 15.87 4.44
CA LEU A 64 -10.25 14.77 4.00
C LEU A 64 -10.40 14.49 2.50
N ASN A 65 -11.46 14.99 1.87
CA ASN A 65 -11.66 14.81 0.44
C ASN A 65 -10.49 15.46 -0.31
N THR A 66 -9.92 14.73 -1.27
CA THR A 66 -8.80 15.23 -2.06
C THR A 66 -8.85 14.81 -3.51
N THR A 67 -8.22 15.59 -4.38
CA THR A 67 -8.00 15.23 -5.79
C THR A 67 -6.50 15.15 -6.05
N VAL A 68 -6.03 13.99 -6.50
CA VAL A 68 -4.63 13.73 -6.82
C VAL A 68 -4.58 13.14 -8.22
N ASP A 69 -3.77 13.72 -9.10
CA ASP A 69 -3.60 13.30 -10.50
C ASP A 69 -4.93 13.08 -11.26
N GLY A 70 -5.91 13.96 -11.01
CA GLY A 70 -7.24 13.92 -11.62
C GLY A 70 -8.23 12.93 -10.98
N ILE A 71 -7.80 12.13 -10.00
CA ILE A 71 -8.63 11.16 -9.30
C ILE A 71 -9.17 11.77 -8.00
N LYS A 72 -10.47 11.59 -7.74
CA LYS A 72 -11.11 12.05 -6.49
C LYS A 72 -11.11 10.95 -5.43
N TYR A 73 -10.68 11.31 -4.23
CA TYR A 73 -10.61 10.45 -3.05
C TYR A 73 -11.48 11.02 -1.94
N ASP A 74 -12.28 10.17 -1.30
CA ASP A 74 -13.12 10.58 -0.15
C ASP A 74 -12.29 10.84 1.12
N ASN A 75 -11.09 10.26 1.19
CA ASN A 75 -10.09 10.46 2.24
C ASN A 75 -8.71 9.99 1.74
N PRO A 76 -7.59 10.42 2.35
CA PRO A 76 -6.24 10.12 1.85
C PRO A 76 -5.73 8.74 2.26
N ILE A 77 -6.53 7.90 2.92
CA ILE A 77 -6.08 6.62 3.48
C ILE A 77 -6.53 5.46 2.58
N GLY A 78 -5.58 4.67 2.10
CA GLY A 78 -5.80 3.53 1.22
C GLY A 78 -5.20 2.23 1.73
N LEU A 79 -5.64 1.14 1.11
CA LEU A 79 -5.05 -0.18 1.32
C LEU A 79 -3.87 -0.36 0.35
N SER A 80 -2.69 -0.75 0.86
CA SER A 80 -1.54 -1.06 -0.02
C SER A 80 -1.73 -2.38 -0.75
N ALA A 81 -1.07 -2.53 -1.91
CA ALA A 81 -0.84 -3.83 -2.53
C ALA A 81 -0.18 -4.81 -1.56
N GLY A 82 -0.44 -6.10 -1.79
CA GLY A 82 0.03 -7.24 -1.02
C GLY A 82 -1.05 -7.86 -0.13
N PHE A 83 -2.14 -7.13 0.15
CA PHE A 83 -3.27 -7.65 0.93
C PHE A 83 -4.25 -8.48 0.09
N ASP A 84 -4.73 -7.95 -1.05
CA ASP A 84 -5.66 -8.67 -1.92
C ASP A 84 -5.06 -8.94 -3.30
N LYS A 85 -4.34 -10.04 -3.36
CA LYS A 85 -3.50 -10.44 -4.51
C LYS A 85 -4.31 -10.96 -5.71
N ASP A 86 -5.62 -11.12 -5.54
CA ASP A 86 -6.52 -11.65 -6.56
C ASP A 86 -7.75 -10.75 -6.78
N GLY A 87 -7.81 -9.56 -6.15
CA GLY A 87 -8.86 -8.56 -6.38
C GLY A 87 -10.27 -8.95 -5.90
N GLU A 88 -10.38 -9.84 -4.92
CA GLU A 88 -11.66 -10.39 -4.47
C GLU A 88 -12.43 -9.42 -3.54
N LEU A 89 -11.74 -8.59 -2.76
CA LEU A 89 -12.31 -7.80 -1.65
C LEU A 89 -12.73 -6.38 -2.02
N THR A 90 -12.79 -6.06 -3.31
CA THR A 90 -13.05 -4.70 -3.84
C THR A 90 -14.34 -4.04 -3.36
N ASP A 91 -15.33 -4.82 -2.92
CA ASP A 91 -16.58 -4.32 -2.32
C ASP A 91 -16.49 -4.03 -0.81
N ALA A 92 -15.50 -4.59 -0.12
CA ALA A 92 -15.35 -4.53 1.33
C ALA A 92 -14.60 -3.27 1.80
N TYR A 93 -13.57 -2.83 1.08
CA TYR A 93 -12.74 -1.66 1.42
C TYR A 93 -13.51 -0.38 1.76
N PRO A 94 -14.48 0.09 0.93
CA PRO A 94 -15.22 1.30 1.24
C PRO A 94 -16.08 1.17 2.52
N LEU A 95 -16.37 -0.05 2.96
CA LEU A 95 -17.18 -0.30 4.16
C LEU A 95 -16.36 -0.15 5.44
N ILE A 96 -15.04 -0.33 5.36
CA ILE A 96 -14.12 -0.24 6.49
C ILE A 96 -13.39 1.11 6.57
N GLY A 97 -13.71 2.05 5.68
CA GLY A 97 -13.27 3.45 5.77
C GLY A 97 -12.16 3.85 4.80
N PHE A 98 -11.66 2.93 3.97
CA PHE A 98 -10.65 3.27 2.96
C PHE A 98 -11.20 4.21 1.90
N GLY A 99 -10.41 5.24 1.55
CA GLY A 99 -10.66 6.17 0.46
C GLY A 99 -10.19 5.66 -0.89
N PHE A 100 -9.26 4.70 -0.93
CA PHE A 100 -8.81 3.97 -2.13
C PHE A 100 -8.19 2.62 -1.76
N ALA A 101 -7.87 1.79 -2.75
CA ALA A 101 -7.12 0.56 -2.53
C ALA A 101 -6.25 0.20 -3.74
N GLU A 102 -5.05 -0.30 -3.49
CA GLU A 102 -4.16 -0.86 -4.50
C GLU A 102 -4.25 -2.39 -4.47
N LEU A 103 -4.62 -2.99 -5.60
CA LEU A 103 -4.72 -4.45 -5.75
C LEU A 103 -3.40 -5.07 -6.22
N GLY A 104 -3.24 -6.36 -5.93
CA GLY A 104 -2.07 -7.13 -6.36
C GLY A 104 -0.96 -7.14 -5.30
N SER A 105 0.33 -7.09 -5.66
CA SER A 105 0.82 -6.94 -7.04
C SER A 105 0.47 -8.15 -7.91
N PHE A 106 -0.06 -7.89 -9.10
CA PHE A 106 -0.33 -8.87 -10.13
C PHE A 106 0.90 -9.03 -11.01
N THR A 107 1.10 -10.23 -11.52
CA THR A 107 2.15 -10.54 -12.49
C THR A 107 1.52 -10.94 -13.80
N GLY A 108 2.21 -10.77 -14.93
CA GLY A 108 1.62 -11.09 -16.23
C GLY A 108 1.31 -12.58 -16.36
N ASP A 109 2.13 -13.44 -15.76
CA ASP A 109 1.87 -14.88 -15.66
C ASP A 109 1.43 -15.31 -14.25
N VAL A 110 0.93 -16.53 -14.14
CA VAL A 110 0.63 -17.15 -12.84
C VAL A 110 1.91 -17.28 -12.01
N CYS A 111 1.89 -16.77 -10.80
CA CYS A 111 3.02 -16.88 -9.89
C CYS A 111 2.63 -17.72 -8.65
N PRO A 112 3.24 -18.89 -8.42
CA PRO A 112 3.02 -19.64 -7.18
C PRO A 112 3.62 -18.93 -5.94
N GLY A 113 4.59 -18.06 -6.20
CA GLY A 113 5.42 -17.39 -5.20
C GLY A 113 6.44 -18.30 -4.55
N ASN A 114 6.98 -17.86 -3.41
CA ASN A 114 8.04 -18.59 -2.74
C ASN A 114 7.54 -19.92 -2.13
N PRO A 115 8.44 -20.90 -1.92
CA PRO A 115 8.10 -22.16 -1.24
C PRO A 115 7.50 -21.94 0.15
N GLY A 116 6.79 -22.96 0.66
CA GLY A 116 6.19 -22.92 2.00
C GLY A 116 4.78 -22.34 2.03
N VAL A 117 3.95 -22.63 1.02
CA VAL A 117 2.54 -22.21 0.94
C VAL A 117 1.82 -22.45 2.28
N GLY A 118 1.16 -21.42 2.80
CA GLY A 118 0.49 -21.45 4.11
C GLY A 118 1.36 -21.00 5.28
N ARG A 119 2.67 -20.80 5.08
CA ARG A 119 3.63 -20.32 6.09
C ARG A 119 4.63 -19.33 5.49
N ARG A 120 4.14 -18.27 4.84
CA ARG A 120 4.94 -17.17 4.25
C ARG A 120 4.78 -15.83 4.96
N LEU A 121 4.05 -15.81 6.07
CA LEU A 121 3.86 -14.64 6.93
C LEU A 121 4.20 -15.01 8.37
N PHE A 122 4.97 -14.16 9.03
CA PHE A 122 5.36 -14.35 10.43
C PHE A 122 5.12 -13.06 11.20
N ARG A 123 4.39 -13.13 12.32
CA ARG A 123 4.07 -11.96 13.15
C ARG A 123 5.17 -11.76 14.19
N LEU A 124 5.75 -10.57 14.22
CA LEU A 124 6.57 -10.06 15.31
C LEU A 124 5.67 -9.15 16.15
N VAL A 125 5.03 -9.74 17.15
CA VAL A 125 3.86 -9.16 17.83
C VAL A 125 4.23 -7.93 18.66
N LYS A 126 5.31 -8.02 19.43
CA LYS A 126 5.78 -6.90 20.26
C LYS A 126 6.34 -5.78 19.38
N SER A 127 6.99 -6.14 18.28
CA SER A 127 7.54 -5.20 17.29
C SER A 127 6.47 -4.58 16.37
N LYS A 128 5.19 -4.98 16.50
CA LYS A 128 4.09 -4.62 15.58
C LYS A 128 4.51 -4.72 14.10
N SER A 129 5.14 -5.83 13.77
CA SER A 129 5.73 -6.08 12.46
C SER A 129 5.30 -7.43 11.91
N ILE A 130 5.30 -7.54 10.59
CA ILE A 130 5.10 -8.82 9.90
C ILE A 130 6.29 -9.02 8.96
N LEU A 131 6.96 -10.15 9.09
CA LEU A 131 7.92 -10.65 8.12
C LEU A 131 7.14 -11.34 6.99
N VAL A 132 7.42 -10.94 5.75
CA VAL A 132 6.71 -11.38 4.55
C VAL A 132 7.67 -12.10 3.62
N TRP A 133 7.33 -13.33 3.21
CA TRP A 133 8.07 -14.18 2.30
C TRP A 133 7.18 -14.72 1.16
N TYR A 134 6.33 -13.86 0.58
CA TYR A 134 5.33 -14.31 -0.39
C TYR A 134 5.87 -14.62 -1.79
N GLY A 135 6.82 -13.82 -2.27
CA GLY A 135 7.38 -13.97 -3.62
C GLY A 135 6.38 -13.70 -4.75
N LEU A 136 5.47 -12.73 -4.58
CA LEU A 136 4.49 -12.30 -5.59
C LEU A 136 3.42 -13.34 -6.00
N ASN A 137 3.01 -14.22 -5.08
CA ASN A 137 2.00 -15.24 -5.41
C ASN A 137 0.65 -14.63 -5.88
N ASN A 138 0.18 -15.00 -7.07
CA ASN A 138 -1.10 -14.56 -7.64
C ASN A 138 -1.52 -15.43 -8.84
N GLN A 139 -2.78 -15.28 -9.29
CA GLN A 139 -3.37 -16.07 -10.38
C GLN A 139 -3.08 -15.56 -11.80
N GLY A 140 -2.18 -14.60 -11.97
CA GLY A 140 -1.82 -14.01 -13.26
C GLY A 140 -2.80 -12.94 -13.74
N ALA A 141 -2.30 -11.99 -14.51
CA ALA A 141 -3.03 -10.80 -14.92
C ALA A 141 -4.33 -11.12 -15.68
N GLU A 142 -4.30 -12.08 -16.61
CA GLU A 142 -5.46 -12.43 -17.46
C GLU A 142 -6.65 -12.95 -16.63
N ALA A 143 -6.40 -13.89 -15.72
CA ALA A 143 -7.47 -14.49 -14.91
C ALA A 143 -8.11 -13.45 -13.97
N ILE A 144 -7.28 -12.58 -13.39
CA ILE A 144 -7.71 -11.53 -12.47
C ILE A 144 -8.43 -10.41 -13.24
N ALA A 145 -7.94 -9.99 -14.40
CA ALA A 145 -8.59 -9.01 -15.26
C ALA A 145 -9.98 -9.51 -15.70
N LYS A 146 -10.08 -10.79 -16.09
CA LYS A 146 -11.37 -11.43 -16.42
C LYS A 146 -12.36 -11.38 -15.26
N ARG A 147 -11.91 -11.60 -14.01
CA ARG A 147 -12.74 -11.50 -12.79
C ARG A 147 -13.26 -10.08 -12.57
N LEU A 148 -12.41 -9.08 -12.82
CA LEU A 148 -12.71 -7.68 -12.53
C LEU A 148 -13.37 -6.93 -13.69
N LYS A 149 -13.45 -7.55 -14.88
CA LYS A 149 -14.03 -6.96 -16.08
C LYS A 149 -15.46 -6.47 -15.83
N GLY A 150 -15.70 -5.19 -16.13
CA GLY A 150 -17.02 -4.56 -15.96
C GLY A 150 -17.39 -4.23 -14.51
N LYS A 151 -16.51 -4.47 -13.53
CA LYS A 151 -16.78 -4.15 -12.13
C LYS A 151 -16.83 -2.63 -11.93
N LYS A 152 -17.89 -2.15 -11.26
CA LYS A 152 -18.04 -0.75 -10.85
C LYS A 152 -17.50 -0.57 -9.44
N PHE A 153 -16.34 0.05 -9.31
CA PHE A 153 -15.73 0.33 -8.02
C PHE A 153 -16.39 1.53 -7.32
N LYS A 154 -16.44 1.48 -5.99
CA LYS A 154 -17.03 2.55 -5.16
C LYS A 154 -16.02 3.58 -4.67
N ILE A 155 -14.74 3.22 -4.73
CA ILE A 155 -13.59 4.06 -4.42
C ILE A 155 -12.56 3.86 -5.55
N PRO A 156 -11.60 4.78 -5.73
CA PRO A 156 -10.47 4.57 -6.61
C PRO A 156 -9.74 3.26 -6.32
N ILE A 157 -9.33 2.58 -7.39
CA ILE A 157 -8.62 1.30 -7.34
C ILE A 157 -7.35 1.40 -8.16
N GLY A 158 -6.20 1.18 -7.53
CA GLY A 158 -4.90 1.02 -8.17
C GLY A 158 -4.65 -0.41 -8.59
N ILE A 159 -3.95 -0.59 -9.70
CA ILE A 159 -3.47 -1.90 -10.16
C ILE A 159 -1.96 -1.93 -10.02
N SER A 160 -1.45 -2.71 -9.07
CA SER A 160 -0.01 -2.90 -8.89
C SER A 160 0.50 -3.99 -9.82
N ALA A 161 1.35 -3.64 -10.78
CA ALA A 161 2.01 -4.57 -11.70
C ALA A 161 3.41 -4.90 -11.18
N ALA A 162 3.74 -6.19 -11.09
CA ALA A 162 5.06 -6.70 -10.73
C ALA A 162 5.56 -7.71 -11.76
N LYS A 163 6.87 -7.92 -11.81
CA LYS A 163 7.47 -9.01 -12.58
C LYS A 163 7.21 -10.36 -11.91
N THR A 164 6.81 -11.36 -12.69
CA THR A 164 6.64 -12.75 -12.26
C THR A 164 7.94 -13.30 -11.67
N ASN A 165 7.84 -13.83 -10.45
CA ASN A 165 8.95 -14.46 -9.74
C ASN A 165 9.10 -15.94 -10.14
N ASN A 166 9.50 -16.21 -11.39
CA ASN A 166 9.61 -17.57 -11.95
C ASN A 166 10.92 -17.84 -12.71
N ALA A 167 11.77 -16.83 -12.91
CA ALA A 167 13.04 -16.95 -13.61
C ALA A 167 14.22 -17.04 -12.64
N ALA A 168 15.23 -17.83 -12.99
CA ALA A 168 16.45 -18.01 -12.18
C ALA A 168 17.42 -16.81 -12.24
N SER A 169 17.23 -15.92 -13.22
CA SER A 169 18.09 -14.76 -13.45
C SER A 169 17.29 -13.62 -14.07
N PHE A 170 17.71 -12.38 -13.81
CA PHE A 170 17.11 -11.20 -14.39
C PHE A 170 17.38 -11.12 -15.90
N ASP A 171 16.32 -10.93 -16.69
CA ASP A 171 16.37 -10.54 -18.10
C ASP A 171 15.54 -9.28 -18.28
N LEU A 172 16.17 -8.21 -18.79
CA LEU A 172 15.53 -6.89 -18.84
C LEU A 172 14.28 -6.88 -19.72
N GLN A 173 14.37 -7.42 -20.94
CA GLN A 173 13.28 -7.33 -21.90
C GLN A 173 12.07 -8.16 -21.46
N ASN A 174 12.30 -9.42 -21.05
CA ASN A 174 11.24 -10.28 -20.52
C ASN A 174 10.61 -9.68 -19.27
N SER A 175 11.41 -9.05 -18.40
CA SER A 175 10.89 -8.37 -17.21
C SER A 175 9.96 -7.22 -17.57
N ILE A 176 10.37 -6.38 -18.54
CA ILE A 176 9.55 -5.27 -19.03
C ILE A 176 8.27 -5.79 -19.67
N ASP A 177 8.35 -6.77 -20.56
CA ASP A 177 7.19 -7.34 -21.25
C ASP A 177 6.15 -7.89 -20.26
N ASP A 178 6.59 -8.45 -19.14
CA ASP A 178 5.73 -8.97 -18.07
C ASP A 178 5.00 -7.85 -17.29
N TYR A 179 5.70 -6.74 -16.97
CA TYR A 179 5.03 -5.54 -16.44
C TYR A 179 3.96 -5.02 -17.42
N LEU A 180 4.33 -4.89 -18.70
CA LEU A 180 3.43 -4.36 -19.74
C LEU A 180 2.25 -5.28 -19.99
N LYS A 181 2.41 -6.60 -19.88
CA LYS A 181 1.31 -7.56 -19.96
C LYS A 181 0.25 -7.24 -18.91
N THR A 182 0.65 -7.03 -17.66
CA THR A 182 -0.28 -6.64 -16.59
C THR A 182 -0.94 -5.28 -16.89
N VAL A 183 -0.17 -4.26 -17.27
CA VAL A 183 -0.74 -2.93 -17.60
C VAL A 183 -1.77 -3.03 -18.74
N ASN A 184 -1.48 -3.80 -19.78
CA ASN A 184 -2.35 -3.98 -20.94
C ASN A 184 -3.66 -4.74 -20.61
N GLU A 185 -3.58 -5.82 -19.82
CA GLU A 185 -4.77 -6.56 -19.37
C GLU A 185 -5.72 -5.70 -18.55
N PHE A 186 -5.17 -4.75 -17.79
CA PHE A 186 -5.92 -3.85 -16.93
C PHE A 186 -6.22 -2.49 -17.56
N LYS A 187 -6.00 -2.31 -18.87
CA LYS A 187 -6.21 -1.04 -19.56
C LYS A 187 -7.58 -0.39 -19.30
N GLU A 188 -8.65 -1.19 -19.21
CA GLU A 188 -10.02 -0.69 -18.92
C GLU A 188 -10.48 -0.90 -17.46
N ILE A 189 -9.58 -1.33 -16.56
CA ILE A 189 -9.89 -1.70 -15.18
C ILE A 189 -9.04 -0.85 -14.21
N GLY A 190 -9.63 -0.41 -13.11
CA GLY A 190 -8.94 0.45 -12.15
C GLY A 190 -8.75 1.88 -12.66
N HIS A 191 -8.19 2.73 -11.79
CA HIS A 191 -8.09 4.18 -11.95
C HIS A 191 -6.65 4.62 -12.14
N TYR A 192 -5.67 3.88 -11.64
CA TYR A 192 -4.25 4.15 -11.78
C TYR A 192 -3.43 2.86 -11.80
N TYR A 193 -2.19 2.95 -12.26
CA TYR A 193 -1.23 1.85 -12.21
C TYR A 193 -0.11 2.15 -11.23
N THR A 194 0.38 1.11 -10.58
CA THR A 194 1.63 1.17 -9.82
C THR A 194 2.58 0.11 -10.37
N VAL A 195 3.71 0.50 -10.92
CA VAL A 195 4.75 -0.43 -11.35
C VAL A 195 5.68 -0.69 -10.18
N ASN A 196 5.61 -1.91 -9.64
CA ASN A 196 6.34 -2.35 -8.46
C ASN A 196 7.69 -2.95 -8.84
N ILE A 197 8.72 -2.11 -8.80
CA ILE A 197 10.12 -2.48 -9.08
C ILE A 197 10.90 -2.88 -7.81
N SER A 198 10.22 -3.12 -6.68
CA SER A 198 10.83 -3.10 -5.35
C SER A 198 10.54 -4.29 -4.45
N CYS A 199 9.99 -5.39 -4.99
CA CYS A 199 9.67 -6.55 -4.17
C CYS A 199 10.94 -7.25 -3.65
N PRO A 200 11.21 -7.26 -2.32
CA PRO A 200 12.44 -7.83 -1.78
C PRO A 200 12.40 -9.36 -1.65
N ASN A 201 11.30 -9.98 -2.12
CA ASN A 201 11.04 -11.41 -2.02
C ASN A 201 11.28 -12.16 -3.34
N THR A 202 11.92 -11.51 -4.32
CA THR A 202 12.31 -12.07 -5.61
C THR A 202 13.82 -12.31 -5.66
N GLN A 203 14.29 -13.01 -6.70
CA GLN A 203 15.71 -13.30 -6.89
C GLN A 203 16.45 -12.22 -7.72
N ASP A 204 15.72 -11.23 -8.25
CA ASP A 204 16.26 -10.27 -9.22
C ASP A 204 17.06 -9.12 -8.58
N GLY A 205 17.01 -8.97 -7.25
CA GLY A 205 17.54 -7.79 -6.56
C GLY A 205 16.78 -6.52 -6.95
N GLU A 206 17.50 -5.40 -7.03
CA GLU A 206 16.95 -4.08 -7.39
C GLU A 206 17.48 -3.60 -8.77
N PRO A 207 17.19 -4.29 -9.89
CA PRO A 207 17.86 -4.05 -11.18
C PRO A 207 17.55 -2.69 -11.82
N PHE A 208 16.54 -1.98 -11.30
CA PHE A 208 16.10 -0.68 -11.77
C PHE A 208 16.69 0.50 -10.97
N VAL A 209 17.64 0.24 -10.05
CA VAL A 209 18.55 1.29 -9.55
C VAL A 209 19.59 1.67 -10.62
N ASP A 210 19.77 0.83 -11.64
CA ASP A 210 20.52 1.18 -12.83
C ASP A 210 19.69 2.10 -13.74
N GLN A 211 20.23 3.30 -13.99
CA GLN A 211 19.58 4.34 -14.80
C GLN A 211 19.20 3.85 -16.20
N LYS A 212 20.03 3.01 -16.84
CA LYS A 212 19.78 2.55 -18.21
C LYS A 212 18.61 1.56 -18.22
N ASN A 213 18.58 0.60 -17.30
CA ASN A 213 17.46 -0.34 -17.17
C ASN A 213 16.14 0.40 -16.88
N LEU A 214 16.18 1.38 -15.97
CA LEU A 214 15.02 2.19 -15.63
C LEU A 214 14.53 3.02 -16.82
N ASP A 215 15.43 3.69 -17.55
CA ASP A 215 15.08 4.46 -18.75
C ASP A 215 14.37 3.59 -19.80
N VAL A 216 14.80 2.33 -19.99
CA VAL A 216 14.16 1.40 -20.93
C VAL A 216 12.76 1.02 -20.45
N LEU A 217 12.58 0.71 -19.15
CA LEU A 217 11.27 0.41 -18.56
C LEU A 217 10.30 1.59 -18.71
N LEU A 218 10.73 2.80 -18.31
CA LEU A 218 9.87 3.99 -18.35
C LEU A 218 9.50 4.37 -19.80
N SER A 219 10.45 4.25 -20.74
CA SER A 219 10.17 4.45 -22.17
C SER A 219 9.18 3.44 -22.74
N ALA A 220 9.15 2.22 -22.19
CA ALA A 220 8.21 1.20 -22.61
C ALA A 220 6.81 1.43 -22.00
N LEU A 221 6.74 1.88 -20.75
CA LEU A 221 5.50 2.30 -20.09
C LEU A 221 4.85 3.48 -20.81
N ASP A 222 5.62 4.46 -21.26
CA ASP A 222 5.13 5.62 -22.01
C ASP A 222 4.35 5.23 -23.28
N LYS A 223 4.64 4.07 -23.87
CA LYS A 223 3.95 3.58 -25.08
C LYS A 223 2.61 2.92 -24.79
N VAL A 224 2.38 2.45 -23.56
CA VAL A 224 1.17 1.70 -23.19
C VAL A 224 0.31 2.42 -22.16
N LYS A 225 0.86 3.42 -21.45
CA LYS A 225 0.13 4.17 -20.44
C LYS A 225 -1.03 4.91 -21.10
N GLN A 226 -2.18 4.90 -20.42
CA GLN A 226 -3.32 5.68 -20.86
C GLN A 226 -3.19 7.10 -20.30
N GLU A 227 -3.35 8.12 -21.14
CA GLU A 227 -3.28 9.52 -20.69
C GLU A 227 -4.25 9.84 -19.53
N SER A 228 -5.35 9.09 -19.44
CA SER A 228 -6.38 9.26 -18.41
C SER A 228 -6.09 8.53 -17.10
N LYS A 229 -5.02 7.73 -17.01
CA LYS A 229 -4.68 6.94 -15.83
C LYS A 229 -3.25 7.23 -15.38
N PRO A 230 -3.06 7.82 -14.19
CA PRO A 230 -1.73 8.08 -13.68
C PRO A 230 -0.96 6.78 -13.42
N VAL A 231 0.36 6.86 -13.57
CA VAL A 231 1.30 5.78 -13.34
C VAL A 231 2.23 6.18 -12.19
N TYR A 232 2.32 5.30 -11.20
CA TYR A 232 3.22 5.42 -10.07
C TYR A 232 4.32 4.36 -10.13
N ILE A 233 5.52 4.67 -9.61
CA ILE A 233 6.58 3.68 -9.39
C ILE A 233 6.72 3.39 -7.90
N LYS A 234 6.67 2.11 -7.49
CA LYS A 234 6.84 1.71 -6.08
C LYS A 234 8.28 1.34 -5.79
N MET A 235 8.91 2.10 -4.88
CA MET A 235 10.33 1.96 -4.54
C MET A 235 10.57 1.11 -3.29
N ALA A 236 11.77 0.52 -3.21
CA ALA A 236 12.19 -0.27 -2.05
C ALA A 236 12.50 0.67 -0.88
N ALA A 237 12.38 0.15 0.35
CA ALA A 237 12.78 0.90 1.54
C ALA A 237 14.31 0.95 1.71
N ASP A 238 15.01 -0.07 1.22
CA ASP A 238 16.43 -0.31 1.49
C ASP A 238 17.31 0.22 0.36
N LEU A 239 17.06 1.46 -0.09
CA LEU A 239 17.85 2.12 -1.13
C LEU A 239 18.71 3.22 -0.53
N GLU A 240 19.92 3.36 -1.05
CA GLU A 240 20.77 4.50 -0.74
C GLU A 240 20.23 5.79 -1.40
N ILE A 241 20.59 6.94 -0.85
CA ILE A 241 20.08 8.24 -1.33
C ILE A 241 20.39 8.47 -2.81
N ASP A 242 21.55 8.04 -3.30
CA ASP A 242 21.91 8.18 -4.72
C ASP A 242 21.07 7.27 -5.63
N GLU A 243 20.72 6.07 -5.19
CA GLU A 243 19.82 5.16 -5.91
C GLU A 243 18.39 5.73 -5.96
N ILE A 244 17.93 6.32 -4.85
CA ILE A 244 16.66 7.05 -4.80
C ILE A 244 16.68 8.21 -5.79
N ASN A 245 17.77 8.98 -5.83
CA ASN A 245 17.92 10.12 -6.73
C ASN A 245 17.85 9.71 -8.21
N ILE A 246 18.49 8.59 -8.58
CA ILE A 246 18.42 8.01 -9.93
C ILE A 246 16.96 7.73 -10.32
N ILE A 247 16.21 7.06 -9.45
CA ILE A 247 14.82 6.70 -9.76
C ILE A 247 13.94 7.95 -9.87
N VAL A 248 14.08 8.90 -8.94
CA VAL A 248 13.30 10.15 -8.92
C VAL A 248 13.57 10.98 -10.16
N ASP A 249 14.83 11.15 -10.56
CA ASP A 249 15.19 11.96 -11.73
C ASP A 249 14.69 11.33 -13.02
N ALA A 250 14.77 10.00 -13.15
CA ALA A 250 14.19 9.28 -14.27
C ALA A 250 12.66 9.46 -14.31
N CYS A 251 11.98 9.36 -13.18
CA CYS A 251 10.53 9.58 -13.11
C CYS A 251 10.14 11.00 -13.55
N LEU A 252 10.89 12.03 -13.13
CA LEU A 252 10.67 13.41 -13.58
C LEU A 252 10.92 13.57 -15.09
N LYS A 253 11.99 12.96 -15.62
CA LYS A 253 12.35 12.99 -17.05
C LYS A 253 11.26 12.37 -17.93
N HIS A 254 10.72 11.22 -17.52
CA HIS A 254 9.68 10.48 -18.25
C HIS A 254 8.25 10.92 -17.89
N LYS A 255 8.09 11.96 -17.04
CA LYS A 255 6.80 12.48 -16.60
C LYS A 255 5.90 11.38 -16.02
N ILE A 256 6.48 10.58 -15.14
CA ILE A 256 5.72 9.68 -14.26
C ILE A 256 4.98 10.52 -13.23
N ASP A 257 3.71 10.20 -13.00
CA ASP A 257 2.81 11.01 -12.17
C ASP A 257 3.21 10.99 -10.70
N GLY A 258 3.71 9.85 -10.20
CA GLY A 258 4.11 9.77 -8.81
C GLY A 258 4.96 8.58 -8.39
N LEU A 259 5.19 8.49 -7.08
CA LEU A 259 5.95 7.45 -6.43
C LEU A 259 5.19 6.86 -5.22
N VAL A 260 5.30 5.54 -5.03
CA VAL A 260 4.80 4.85 -3.83
C VAL A 260 5.96 4.49 -2.91
N LEU A 261 5.98 5.08 -1.71
CA LEU A 261 7.13 5.16 -0.81
C LEU A 261 6.77 4.64 0.59
N THR A 262 7.03 3.38 0.95
CA THR A 262 7.92 2.41 0.29
C THR A 262 7.40 0.98 0.38
N ASN A 263 8.15 0.05 -0.20
CA ASN A 263 8.02 -1.38 0.06
C ASN A 263 8.58 -1.76 1.45
N LEU A 264 8.68 -3.07 1.70
CA LEU A 264 9.21 -3.66 2.93
C LEU A 264 10.72 -3.38 3.11
N THR A 265 11.22 -3.58 4.34
CA THR A 265 12.66 -3.47 4.69
C THR A 265 13.26 -4.82 5.09
N LYS A 266 14.48 -5.13 4.67
CA LYS A 266 15.21 -6.34 5.09
C LYS A 266 15.50 -6.25 6.60
N PRO A 267 15.46 -7.37 7.35
CA PRO A 267 15.79 -7.35 8.78
C PRO A 267 17.18 -6.74 9.11
N SER A 268 18.14 -6.84 8.18
CA SER A 268 19.47 -6.24 8.34
C SER A 268 19.51 -4.71 8.23
N MET A 269 18.44 -4.08 7.73
CA MET A 269 18.37 -2.64 7.44
C MET A 269 17.58 -1.85 8.49
N SER A 270 17.07 -2.52 9.53
CA SER A 270 16.30 -1.90 10.60
C SER A 270 16.68 -2.50 11.94
N ASP A 271 16.89 -1.67 12.96
CA ASP A 271 17.06 -2.13 14.35
C ASP A 271 15.77 -1.97 15.18
N GLU A 272 14.67 -1.55 14.55
CA GLU A 272 13.41 -1.20 15.21
C GLU A 272 12.49 -2.42 15.40
N TYR A 273 13.07 -3.58 15.73
CA TYR A 273 12.34 -4.81 16.07
C TYR A 273 13.11 -5.66 17.07
N LEU A 274 12.39 -6.55 17.76
CA LEU A 274 12.98 -7.52 18.68
C LEU A 274 13.54 -8.71 17.90
N LYS A 275 14.87 -8.89 17.92
CA LYS A 275 15.58 -9.93 17.18
C LYS A 275 15.11 -11.34 17.55
N GLU A 276 14.70 -11.56 18.80
CA GLU A 276 14.15 -12.82 19.28
C GLU A 276 12.78 -13.18 18.68
N GLU A 277 12.03 -12.21 18.13
CA GLU A 277 10.77 -12.49 17.42
C GLU A 277 11.01 -12.97 15.96
N LEU A 278 12.22 -12.80 15.43
CA LEU A 278 12.59 -13.21 14.08
C LEU A 278 12.87 -14.72 14.03
N THR A 279 11.80 -15.48 13.82
CA THR A 279 11.81 -16.96 13.80
C THR A 279 12.05 -17.57 12.42
N PHE A 280 12.20 -16.73 11.41
CA PHE A 280 12.41 -17.13 10.02
C PHE A 280 13.41 -16.17 9.37
N ASP A 281 14.34 -16.72 8.60
CA ASP A 281 15.55 -16.04 8.10
C ASP A 281 15.39 -15.40 6.72
N LYS A 282 14.26 -15.66 6.03
CA LYS A 282 13.98 -15.11 4.70
C LYS A 282 12.81 -14.15 4.70
N GLY A 283 12.92 -13.12 3.87
CA GLY A 283 11.88 -12.14 3.63
C GLY A 283 12.16 -10.80 4.27
N ALA A 284 11.15 -9.94 4.26
CA ALA A 284 11.27 -8.54 4.64
C ALA A 284 10.16 -8.10 5.61
N LEU A 285 10.48 -7.13 6.46
CA LEU A 285 9.66 -6.60 7.52
C LEU A 285 8.73 -5.49 7.01
N SER A 286 7.50 -5.50 7.52
CA SER A 286 6.53 -4.42 7.43
C SER A 286 6.27 -3.80 8.81
N GLY A 287 5.42 -2.78 8.88
CA GLY A 287 4.97 -2.21 10.16
C GLY A 287 5.97 -1.19 10.71
N LEU A 288 6.08 -1.12 12.05
CA LEU A 288 6.92 -0.12 12.72
C LEU A 288 8.39 -0.11 12.28
N PRO A 289 9.05 -1.25 12.00
CA PRO A 289 10.44 -1.24 11.54
C PRO A 289 10.70 -0.44 10.25
N VAL A 290 9.65 -0.17 9.45
CA VAL A 290 9.70 0.59 8.20
C VAL A 290 9.31 2.05 8.41
N GLN A 291 8.74 2.42 9.56
CA GLN A 291 8.09 3.72 9.77
C GLN A 291 9.05 4.89 9.52
N ARG A 292 10.17 4.92 10.24
CA ARG A 292 11.17 5.98 10.12
C ARG A 292 11.79 6.02 8.72
N ILE A 293 12.23 4.87 8.20
CA ILE A 293 12.83 4.73 6.86
C ILE A 293 11.91 5.34 5.80
N SER A 294 10.65 4.90 5.77
CA SER A 294 9.68 5.38 4.78
C SER A 294 9.35 6.87 4.94
N THR A 295 9.31 7.41 6.17
CA THR A 295 9.07 8.85 6.37
C THR A 295 10.25 9.69 5.90
N GLU A 296 11.48 9.27 6.16
CA GLU A 296 12.68 9.98 5.67
C GLU A 296 12.76 9.97 4.14
N ILE A 297 12.43 8.84 3.50
CA ILE A 297 12.38 8.78 2.04
C ILE A 297 11.30 9.71 1.47
N VAL A 298 10.12 9.79 2.10
CA VAL A 298 9.08 10.77 1.73
C VAL A 298 9.62 12.20 1.83
N ARG A 299 10.31 12.55 2.91
CA ARG A 299 10.90 13.89 3.10
C ARG A 299 11.88 14.24 2.00
N HIS A 300 12.81 13.31 1.72
CA HIS A 300 13.86 13.46 0.72
C HIS A 300 13.27 13.63 -0.68
N VAL A 301 12.35 12.74 -1.09
CA VAL A 301 11.72 12.80 -2.42
C VAL A 301 10.90 14.08 -2.59
N TYR A 302 10.17 14.51 -1.56
CA TYR A 302 9.41 15.76 -1.62
C TYR A 302 10.32 16.98 -1.84
N GLN A 303 11.45 17.06 -1.10
CA GLN A 303 12.43 18.13 -1.27
C GLN A 303 13.07 18.09 -2.66
N ARG A 304 13.56 16.93 -3.10
CA ARG A 304 14.23 16.76 -4.39
C ARG A 304 13.33 17.17 -5.56
N THR A 305 12.07 16.76 -5.51
CA THR A 305 11.09 17.06 -6.56
C THR A 305 10.44 18.42 -6.41
N ARG A 306 10.70 19.13 -5.30
CA ARG A 306 10.06 20.40 -4.93
C ARG A 306 8.54 20.28 -4.93
N GLY A 307 8.03 19.16 -4.43
CA GLY A 307 6.60 18.86 -4.37
C GLY A 307 5.91 18.71 -5.74
N LYS A 308 6.67 18.53 -6.84
CA LYS A 308 6.11 18.42 -8.20
C LYS A 308 5.62 17.02 -8.56
N ILE A 309 6.10 15.98 -7.87
CA ILE A 309 5.70 14.60 -8.10
C ILE A 309 4.73 14.18 -7.00
N THR A 310 3.70 13.41 -7.34
CA THR A 310 2.80 12.86 -6.34
C THR A 310 3.52 11.80 -5.50
N ILE A 311 3.30 11.81 -4.19
CA ILE A 311 3.86 10.83 -3.26
C ILE A 311 2.73 10.09 -2.55
N ILE A 312 2.72 8.76 -2.66
CA ILE A 312 1.88 7.86 -1.86
C ILE A 312 2.77 7.24 -0.77
N GLY A 313 2.57 7.66 0.49
CA GLY A 313 3.37 7.21 1.64
C GLY A 313 2.89 5.89 2.22
N VAL A 314 3.78 4.92 2.39
CA VAL A 314 3.50 3.55 2.84
C VAL A 314 4.58 3.10 3.82
N GLY A 315 4.18 2.47 4.92
CA GLY A 315 5.12 1.92 5.91
C GLY A 315 4.89 2.47 7.31
N GLY A 316 4.55 1.57 8.24
CA GLY A 316 4.49 1.92 9.66
C GLY A 316 3.40 2.91 10.09
N VAL A 317 2.27 3.01 9.39
CA VAL A 317 1.17 3.92 9.77
C VAL A 317 0.18 3.20 10.71
N PHE A 318 0.24 3.52 12.00
CA PHE A 318 -0.60 2.93 13.06
C PHE A 318 -1.59 3.91 13.69
N SER A 319 -1.36 5.21 13.51
CA SER A 319 -2.13 6.28 14.13
C SER A 319 -2.35 7.45 13.17
N ALA A 320 -3.23 8.37 13.58
CA ALA A 320 -3.44 9.61 12.85
C ALA A 320 -2.19 10.48 12.82
N ASP A 321 -1.41 10.49 13.91
CA ASP A 321 -0.14 11.22 13.98
C ASP A 321 0.88 10.66 12.98
N ASP A 322 0.99 9.33 12.82
CA ASP A 322 1.90 8.72 11.83
C ASP A 322 1.50 9.09 10.40
N ALA A 323 0.20 9.03 10.09
CA ALA A 323 -0.31 9.43 8.78
C ALA A 323 -0.07 10.93 8.52
N TYR A 324 -0.34 11.76 9.53
CA TYR A 324 -0.17 13.20 9.45
C TYR A 324 1.29 13.61 9.33
N GLU A 325 2.20 12.90 10.00
CA GLU A 325 3.64 13.11 9.86
C GLU A 325 4.07 12.88 8.40
N LYS A 326 3.65 11.78 7.77
CA LYS A 326 3.97 11.52 6.35
C LYS A 326 3.35 12.57 5.43
N ILE A 327 2.10 12.96 5.66
CA ILE A 327 1.41 13.98 4.86
C ILE A 327 2.14 15.32 4.96
N THR A 328 2.38 15.79 6.18
CA THR A 328 3.11 17.04 6.43
C THR A 328 4.58 16.98 6.02
N SER A 329 5.14 15.78 5.82
CA SER A 329 6.46 15.55 5.23
C SER A 329 6.46 15.59 3.70
N GLY A 330 5.30 15.45 3.04
CA GLY A 330 5.17 15.58 1.59
C GLY A 330 4.26 14.55 0.90
N ALA A 331 3.73 13.56 1.62
CA ALA A 331 2.83 12.57 1.02
C ALA A 331 1.45 13.15 0.71
N ASN A 332 0.93 12.92 -0.49
CA ASN A 332 -0.43 13.29 -0.90
C ASN A 332 -1.47 12.28 -0.42
N LEU A 333 -1.11 11.00 -0.46
CA LEU A 333 -1.93 9.86 -0.06
C LEU A 333 -1.12 8.93 0.83
N ILE A 334 -1.80 8.09 1.60
CA ILE A 334 -1.19 7.14 2.54
C ILE A 334 -1.76 5.75 2.33
N GLU A 335 -0.90 4.72 2.28
CA GLU A 335 -1.34 3.32 2.32
C GLU A 335 -0.94 2.61 3.61
N LEU A 336 -1.77 1.67 4.06
CA LEU A 336 -1.48 0.82 5.20
C LEU A 336 -2.00 -0.60 5.02
N ILE A 337 -1.38 -1.54 5.74
CA ILE A 337 -1.87 -2.91 5.94
C ILE A 337 -1.64 -3.29 7.40
N THR A 338 -0.38 -3.24 7.84
CA THR A 338 0.09 -3.88 9.09
C THR A 338 -0.69 -3.46 10.33
N SER A 339 -1.07 -2.18 10.43
CA SER A 339 -1.86 -1.68 11.56
C SER A 339 -3.24 -2.31 11.69
N MET A 340 -3.90 -2.69 10.58
CA MET A 340 -5.17 -3.42 10.65
C MET A 340 -5.03 -4.80 11.33
N ILE A 341 -3.86 -5.43 11.21
CA ILE A 341 -3.59 -6.75 11.80
C ILE A 341 -3.36 -6.63 13.31
N PHE A 342 -2.76 -5.52 13.78
CA PHE A 342 -2.40 -5.37 15.20
C PHE A 342 -3.40 -4.56 16.01
N GLU A 343 -3.98 -3.51 15.41
CA GLU A 343 -4.91 -2.60 16.06
C GLU A 343 -6.37 -2.95 15.70
N GLY A 344 -6.61 -3.54 14.53
CA GLY A 344 -7.93 -3.95 14.05
C GLY A 344 -8.46 -3.10 12.90
N PRO A 345 -9.54 -3.54 12.21
CA PRO A 345 -10.06 -2.86 11.01
C PRO A 345 -10.59 -1.45 11.27
N GLN A 346 -10.96 -1.10 12.51
CA GLN A 346 -11.41 0.23 12.88
C GLN A 346 -10.31 1.30 12.78
N VAL A 347 -9.03 0.90 12.74
CA VAL A 347 -7.89 1.82 12.71
C VAL A 347 -7.98 2.81 11.54
N VAL A 348 -8.54 2.39 10.40
CA VAL A 348 -8.71 3.26 9.22
C VAL A 348 -9.64 4.44 9.53
N GLY A 349 -10.80 4.16 10.14
CA GLY A 349 -11.74 5.19 10.56
C GLY A 349 -11.20 6.07 11.70
N GLU A 350 -10.40 5.50 12.59
CA GLU A 350 -9.73 6.23 13.68
C GLU A 350 -8.67 7.20 13.17
N ILE A 351 -7.84 6.75 12.20
CA ILE A 351 -6.86 7.60 11.50
C ILE A 351 -7.59 8.76 10.82
N ASN A 352 -8.62 8.48 10.01
CA ASN A 352 -9.38 9.54 9.34
C ASN A 352 -9.97 10.56 10.33
N ARG A 353 -10.55 10.10 11.45
CA ARG A 353 -11.06 11.01 12.48
C ARG A 353 -9.94 11.85 13.10
N GLY A 354 -8.81 11.23 13.45
CA GLY A 354 -7.68 11.93 14.04
C GLY A 354 -7.05 12.94 13.09
N LEU A 355 -7.00 12.66 11.78
CA LEU A 355 -6.54 13.62 10.77
C LEU A 355 -7.40 14.89 10.77
N VAL A 356 -8.72 14.78 10.90
CA VAL A 356 -9.62 15.97 11.01
C VAL A 356 -9.28 16.80 12.25
N GLU A 357 -8.93 16.15 13.37
CA GLU A 357 -8.55 16.82 14.61
C GLU A 357 -7.19 17.53 14.48
N LEU A 358 -6.22 16.87 13.86
CA LEU A 358 -4.88 17.42 13.58
C LEU A 358 -4.92 18.58 12.59
N LEU A 359 -5.67 18.46 11.49
CA LEU A 359 -5.89 19.55 10.53
C LEU A 359 -6.47 20.78 11.21
N LYS A 360 -7.52 20.59 12.01
CA LYS A 360 -8.14 21.70 12.76
C LYS A 360 -7.16 22.32 13.74
N LYS A 361 -6.34 21.52 14.42
CA LYS A 361 -5.34 21.99 15.39
C LYS A 361 -4.27 22.87 14.73
N ASP A 362 -3.84 22.51 13.53
CA ASP A 362 -2.81 23.24 12.77
C ASP A 362 -3.40 24.34 11.87
N GLY A 363 -4.72 24.52 11.88
CA GLY A 363 -5.40 25.59 11.14
C GLY A 363 -5.65 25.31 9.65
N PHE A 364 -5.53 24.06 9.20
CA PHE A 364 -5.80 23.67 7.83
C PHE A 364 -7.29 23.40 7.59
N SER A 365 -7.82 23.90 6.46
CA SER A 365 -9.20 23.65 6.03
C SER A 365 -9.37 22.39 5.19
N SER A 366 -8.29 21.86 4.61
CA SER A 366 -8.29 20.63 3.81
C SER A 366 -6.98 19.85 3.99
N ILE A 367 -7.00 18.57 3.66
CA ILE A 367 -5.82 17.70 3.78
C ILE A 367 -4.70 18.11 2.82
N GLU A 368 -5.04 18.62 1.64
CA GLU A 368 -4.07 19.07 0.64
C GLU A 368 -3.24 20.24 1.14
N ALA A 369 -3.84 21.14 1.92
CA ALA A 369 -3.13 22.27 2.51
C ALA A 369 -2.05 21.84 3.53
N ALA A 370 -2.17 20.64 4.09
CA ALA A 370 -1.19 20.11 5.02
C ALA A 370 0.01 19.43 4.33
N VAL A 371 -0.10 19.07 3.05
CA VAL A 371 0.94 18.32 2.32
C VAL A 371 2.25 19.10 2.30
N GLY A 372 3.32 18.52 2.84
CA GLY A 372 4.66 19.14 2.89
C GLY A 372 4.78 20.35 3.83
N SER A 373 3.74 20.70 4.59
CA SER A 373 3.74 21.89 5.46
C SER A 373 4.79 21.90 6.57
N ARG A 374 5.34 20.73 6.93
CA ARG A 374 6.45 20.58 7.89
C ARG A 374 7.75 20.15 7.22
N ASN A 375 7.82 20.26 5.90
CA ASN A 375 9.01 19.99 5.09
C ASN A 375 9.21 21.12 4.06
N PRO A 376 9.52 22.35 4.52
CA PRO A 376 9.56 23.51 3.66
C PRO A 376 10.61 23.35 2.55
N LEU A 377 10.22 23.67 1.33
CA LEU A 377 11.12 23.70 0.18
C LEU A 377 12.04 24.91 0.33
N LEU A 378 13.36 24.65 0.33
CA LEU A 378 14.39 25.69 0.35
C LEU A 378 14.46 26.48 -0.96
#